data_AF-A0A2M8ZAX0-F1
#
_entry.id   AF-A0A2M8ZAX0-F1
#
_cell.length_a   1.000
_cell.length_b   1.000
_cell.length_c   1.000
_cell.angle_alpha   90.00
_cell.angle_beta   90.00
_cell.angle_gamma   90.00
#
_symmetry.space_group_name_H-M   'P 1'
#
loop_
_entity.id
_entity.type
_entity.pdbx_description
1 polymer ?
#
loop_
_entity_poly.entity_id
_entity_poly.type
_entity_poly.pdbx_seq_one_letter_code
_entity_poly.pdbx_strand_id
1 'polypeptide(L)'
;MSKKEKRVMKLVIAFALAFGIVPSAYGMHIMEGYLPVGYCIAWGAICVPFLAAGFFSIRKRLQENRKTITILAMSGAFIFVISSLKIPSVTGSCSHMTGTGLGALLFGPSAVSILGMIVLIFQAILLAHGGLTTLGANTFSMAIAGPFVSFGIYKLLKMLKVNKLVSIFLAAMIGDLFTYCATAIQLALAYPSEAGGVFASTVKFLGVFAPTQLPLAIIEGILTTVIIITLETYALPELKAIGFSKEVQ
;
A
#
# COMPACT_ATOMS: atom_id res chain seq x y z
N MET A 1 45.38 -16.02 -11.07
CA MET A 1 44.05 -16.44 -10.60
C MET A 1 43.95 -17.95 -10.46
N SER A 2 43.65 -18.44 -9.27
CA SER A 2 43.41 -19.85 -8.95
C SER A 2 42.17 -20.40 -9.66
N LYS A 3 42.12 -21.72 -9.91
CA LYS A 3 40.93 -22.40 -10.47
C LYS A 3 39.66 -22.13 -9.66
N LYS A 4 39.78 -21.95 -8.34
CA LYS A 4 38.68 -21.59 -7.45
C LYS A 4 38.18 -20.17 -7.71
N GLU A 5 39.07 -19.20 -7.84
CA GLU A 5 38.73 -17.79 -8.12
C GLU A 5 38.05 -17.62 -9.47
N LYS A 6 38.50 -18.33 -10.51
CA LYS A 6 37.83 -18.32 -11.83
C LYS A 6 36.42 -18.90 -11.77
N ARG A 7 36.18 -19.89 -10.90
CA ARG A 7 34.86 -20.51 -10.72
C ARG A 7 33.91 -19.57 -9.95
N VAL A 8 34.42 -18.93 -8.90
CA VAL A 8 33.70 -17.88 -8.16
C VAL A 8 33.37 -16.71 -9.07
N MET A 9 34.32 -16.24 -9.87
CA MET A 9 34.10 -15.12 -10.77
C MET A 9 33.07 -15.45 -11.87
N LYS A 10 33.08 -16.67 -12.41
CA LYS A 10 32.03 -17.13 -13.34
C LYS A 10 30.65 -17.20 -12.67
N LEU A 11 30.57 -17.62 -11.40
CA LEU A 11 29.32 -17.63 -10.65
C LEU A 11 28.82 -16.22 -10.35
N VAL A 12 29.71 -15.29 -9.98
CA VAL A 12 29.37 -13.89 -9.76
C VAL A 12 28.92 -13.21 -11.04
N ILE A 13 29.58 -13.48 -12.17
CA ILE A 13 29.18 -12.95 -13.48
C ILE A 13 27.85 -13.57 -13.92
N ALA A 14 27.64 -14.88 -13.74
CA ALA A 14 26.37 -15.52 -14.06
C ALA A 14 25.23 -15.00 -13.17
N PHE A 15 25.49 -14.76 -11.88
CA PHE A 15 24.56 -14.13 -10.96
C PHE A 15 24.27 -12.68 -11.38
N ALA A 16 25.31 -11.88 -11.67
CA ALA A 16 25.16 -10.50 -12.13
C ALA A 16 24.45 -10.40 -13.48
N LEU A 17 24.61 -11.37 -14.39
CA LEU A 17 23.89 -11.43 -15.66
C LEU A 17 22.44 -11.90 -15.47
N ALA A 18 22.19 -12.85 -14.57
CA ALA A 18 20.84 -13.31 -14.22
C ALA A 18 20.01 -12.23 -13.49
N PHE A 19 20.66 -11.36 -12.72
CA PHE A 19 20.03 -10.28 -11.96
C PHE A 19 20.29 -8.86 -12.54
N GLY A 20 21.06 -8.74 -13.63
CA GLY A 20 21.41 -7.44 -14.23
C GLY A 20 20.43 -6.97 -15.29
N ILE A 21 19.59 -7.86 -15.79
CA ILE A 21 18.48 -7.55 -16.70
C ILE A 21 17.17 -7.65 -15.90
N VAL A 22 17.03 -6.80 -14.89
CA VAL A 22 15.71 -6.62 -14.23
C VAL A 22 14.98 -5.56 -15.05
N PRO A 23 13.83 -5.89 -15.69
CA PRO A 23 13.01 -4.86 -16.29
C PRO A 23 12.67 -3.84 -15.22
N SER A 24 12.72 -2.56 -15.57
CA SER A 24 12.26 -1.47 -14.70
C SER A 24 10.89 -1.84 -14.14
N ALA A 25 10.85 -2.18 -12.86
CA ALA A 25 9.61 -2.54 -12.20
C ALA A 25 8.79 -1.25 -12.08
N TYR A 26 7.81 -1.11 -12.97
CA TYR A 26 6.81 -0.06 -12.89
C TYR A 26 6.09 -0.20 -11.55
N GLY A 27 5.89 0.93 -10.88
CA GLY A 27 5.32 0.98 -9.53
C GLY A 27 3.96 0.29 -9.44
N MET A 28 3.54 0.04 -8.21
CA MET A 28 2.28 -0.62 -7.86
C MET A 28 1.03 0.10 -8.42
N HIS A 29 1.14 1.39 -8.72
CA HIS A 29 0.05 2.17 -9.28
C HIS A 29 -0.16 1.85 -10.75
N ILE A 30 -1.42 1.62 -11.12
CA ILE A 30 -1.75 1.45 -12.52
C ILE A 30 -1.56 2.79 -13.24
N MET A 31 -0.68 2.79 -14.24
CA MET A 31 -0.27 3.99 -14.96
C MET A 31 -1.41 4.58 -15.79
N GLU A 32 -1.33 5.89 -16.03
CA GLU A 32 -2.25 6.61 -16.91
C GLU A 32 -2.40 5.93 -18.28
N GLY A 33 -3.63 5.79 -18.75
CA GLY A 33 -3.93 5.17 -20.06
C GLY A 33 -3.79 3.64 -20.12
N TYR A 34 -3.43 2.97 -19.02
CA TYR A 34 -3.27 1.51 -18.98
C TYR A 34 -4.57 0.74 -18.72
N LEU A 35 -5.67 1.40 -18.37
CA LEU A 35 -6.99 0.76 -18.31
C LEU A 35 -7.88 1.28 -19.43
N PRO A 36 -8.68 0.41 -20.08
CA PRO A 36 -9.76 0.87 -20.95
C PRO A 36 -10.76 1.72 -20.16
N VAL A 37 -11.33 2.73 -20.82
CA VAL A 37 -12.23 3.73 -20.20
C VAL A 37 -13.38 3.10 -19.42
N GLY A 38 -13.96 2.00 -19.93
CA GLY A 38 -15.04 1.29 -19.25
C GLY A 38 -14.64 0.76 -17.86
N TYR A 39 -13.42 0.23 -17.71
CA TYR A 39 -12.90 -0.22 -16.42
C TYR A 39 -12.60 0.95 -15.48
N CYS A 40 -12.07 2.06 -16.00
CA CYS A 40 -11.84 3.27 -15.20
C CYS A 40 -13.15 3.78 -14.56
N ILE A 41 -14.23 3.86 -15.34
CA ILE A 41 -15.55 4.28 -14.87
C ILE A 41 -16.10 3.27 -13.86
N ALA A 42 -16.01 1.96 -14.15
CA ALA A 42 -16.52 0.92 -13.26
C ALA A 42 -15.83 0.94 -11.89
N TRP A 43 -14.49 1.03 -11.85
CA TRP A 43 -13.74 1.13 -10.60
C TRP A 43 -14.03 2.43 -9.86
N GLY A 44 -14.16 3.56 -10.59
CA GLY A 44 -14.61 4.82 -10.00
C GLY A 44 -15.97 4.69 -9.31
N ALA A 45 -16.94 4.05 -9.97
CA ALA A 45 -18.28 3.83 -9.43
C ALA A 45 -18.27 2.95 -8.17
N ILE A 46 -17.46 1.87 -8.16
CA ILE A 46 -17.31 0.98 -7.00
C ILE A 46 -16.73 1.72 -5.78
N CYS A 47 -15.86 2.70 -5.99
CA CYS A 47 -15.27 3.49 -4.91
C CYS A 47 -16.28 4.44 -4.23
N VAL A 48 -17.30 4.92 -4.93
CA VAL A 48 -18.27 5.92 -4.44
C VAL A 48 -18.86 5.60 -3.06
N PRO A 49 -19.41 4.39 -2.78
CA PRO A 49 -19.98 4.10 -1.47
C PRO A 49 -18.95 4.18 -0.33
N PHE A 50 -17.71 3.73 -0.56
CA PHE A 50 -16.65 3.77 0.44
C PHE A 50 -16.19 5.20 0.70
N LEU A 51 -16.02 6.00 -0.35
CA LEU A 51 -15.68 7.41 -0.25
C LEU A 51 -16.80 8.20 0.43
N ALA A 52 -18.07 7.91 0.12
CA ALA A 52 -19.20 8.53 0.80
C ALA A 52 -19.18 8.20 2.30
N ALA A 53 -18.98 6.94 2.67
CA ALA A 53 -18.84 6.54 4.08
C ALA A 53 -17.65 7.24 4.76
N GLY A 54 -16.51 7.35 4.08
CA GLY A 54 -15.34 8.09 4.54
C GLY A 54 -15.63 9.57 4.77
N PHE A 55 -16.31 10.21 3.82
CA PHE A 55 -16.72 11.61 3.90
C PHE A 55 -17.66 11.86 5.08
N PHE A 56 -18.70 11.03 5.26
CA PHE A 56 -19.62 11.17 6.40
C PHE A 56 -18.92 10.93 7.74
N SER A 57 -18.00 9.97 7.80
CA SER A 57 -17.17 9.72 8.99
C SER A 57 -16.31 10.94 9.35
N ILE A 58 -15.65 11.54 8.37
CA ILE A 58 -14.83 12.75 8.57
C ILE A 58 -15.71 13.92 8.98
N ARG A 59 -16.85 14.13 8.30
CA ARG A 59 -17.80 15.21 8.60
C ARG A 59 -18.30 15.13 10.03
N LYS A 60 -18.69 13.94 10.49
CA LYS A 60 -19.14 13.71 11.87
C LYS A 60 -18.06 14.08 12.88
N ARG A 61 -16.83 13.59 12.69
CA ARG A 61 -15.69 13.93 13.58
C ARG A 61 -15.38 15.42 13.58
N LEU A 62 -15.54 16.10 12.44
CA LEU A 62 -15.30 17.54 12.32
C LEU A 62 -16.37 18.39 13.03
N GLN A 63 -17.61 17.91 13.08
CA GLN A 63 -18.68 18.53 13.87
C GLN A 63 -18.44 18.39 15.37
N GLU A 64 -17.86 17.27 15.81
CA GLU A 64 -17.50 17.03 17.21
C GLU A 64 -16.29 17.88 17.64
N ASN A 65 -15.28 18.02 16.79
CA ASN A 65 -14.09 18.82 17.09
C ASN A 65 -13.48 19.47 15.83
N ARG A 66 -13.51 20.80 15.78
CA ARG A 66 -12.92 21.57 14.66
C ARG A 66 -11.42 21.32 14.48
N LYS A 67 -10.67 20.99 15.55
CA LYS A 67 -9.22 20.70 15.47
C LYS A 67 -8.91 19.42 14.70
N THR A 68 -9.91 18.56 14.48
CA THR A 68 -9.74 17.31 13.73
C THR A 68 -9.31 17.54 12.28
N ILE A 69 -9.67 18.66 11.65
CA ILE A 69 -9.23 18.97 10.28
C ILE A 69 -7.72 19.13 10.18
N THR A 70 -7.08 19.77 11.17
CA THR A 70 -5.63 19.96 11.21
C THR A 70 -4.93 18.61 11.32
N ILE A 71 -5.44 17.73 12.19
CA ILE A 71 -4.90 16.38 12.36
C ILE A 71 -5.04 15.58 11.06
N LEU A 72 -6.21 15.59 10.42
CA LEU A 72 -6.43 14.91 9.13
C LEU A 72 -5.50 15.42 8.03
N ALA A 73 -5.32 16.74 7.93
CA ALA A 73 -4.43 17.35 6.94
C ALA A 73 -2.96 16.95 7.17
N MET A 74 -2.49 17.04 8.42
CA MET A 74 -1.14 16.59 8.80
C MET A 74 -0.95 15.09 8.51
N SER A 75 -1.98 14.30 8.75
CA SER A 75 -1.99 12.85 8.49
C SER A 75 -1.90 12.53 6.99
N GLY A 76 -2.68 13.22 6.16
CA GLY A 76 -2.60 13.09 4.70
C GLY A 76 -1.23 13.51 4.17
N ALA A 77 -0.68 14.62 4.67
CA ALA A 77 0.66 15.08 4.32
C ALA A 77 1.73 14.06 4.73
N PHE A 78 1.63 13.50 5.94
CA PHE A 78 2.53 12.47 6.42
C PHE A 78 2.46 11.18 5.58
N ILE A 79 1.26 10.69 5.27
CA ILE A 79 1.06 9.52 4.40
C ILE A 79 1.68 9.80 3.02
N PHE A 80 1.43 10.97 2.44
CA PHE A 80 2.04 11.36 1.16
C PHE A 80 3.57 11.36 1.23
N VAL A 81 4.16 12.02 2.25
CA VAL A 81 5.62 12.10 2.40
C VAL A 81 6.24 10.72 2.60
N ILE A 82 5.70 9.89 3.50
CA ILE A 82 6.20 8.52 3.68
C ILE A 82 6.06 7.72 2.40
N SER A 83 4.95 7.85 1.68
CA SER A 83 4.75 7.17 0.42
C SER A 83 5.68 7.64 -0.71
N SER A 84 6.35 8.79 -0.53
CA SER A 84 7.32 9.32 -1.48
C SER A 84 8.76 8.91 -1.15
N LEU A 85 9.01 8.34 0.04
CA LEU A 85 10.33 7.89 0.44
C LEU A 85 10.70 6.62 -0.33
N LYS A 86 11.78 6.70 -1.12
CA LYS A 86 12.34 5.56 -1.85
C LYS A 86 13.06 4.64 -0.87
N ILE A 87 12.63 3.39 -0.81
CA ILE A 87 13.24 2.38 0.02
C ILE A 87 13.90 1.37 -0.91
N PRO A 88 15.20 1.05 -0.71
CA PRO A 88 15.86 0.05 -1.51
C PRO A 88 15.12 -1.28 -1.36
N SER A 89 14.53 -1.77 -2.45
CA SER A 89 13.96 -3.12 -2.45
C SER A 89 15.10 -4.15 -2.54
N VAL A 90 14.87 -5.33 -1.96
CA VAL A 90 15.84 -6.45 -1.96
C VAL A 90 16.23 -6.90 -3.38
N THR A 91 15.42 -6.56 -4.38
CA THR A 91 15.62 -6.93 -5.79
C THR A 91 16.18 -5.80 -6.67
N GLY A 92 16.73 -4.73 -6.08
CA GLY A 92 17.40 -3.65 -6.84
C GLY A 92 16.45 -2.68 -7.56
N SER A 93 15.15 -2.79 -7.34
CA SER A 93 14.16 -1.79 -7.79
C SER A 93 14.02 -0.65 -6.75
N CYS A 94 13.71 0.56 -7.23
CA CYS A 94 13.25 1.65 -6.37
C CYS A 94 11.76 1.47 -6.11
N SER A 95 11.43 0.94 -4.93
CA SER A 95 10.05 0.86 -4.45
C SER A 95 9.79 1.97 -3.43
N HIS A 96 8.51 2.22 -3.16
CA HIS A 96 8.08 3.20 -2.17
C HIS A 96 7.04 2.56 -1.26
N MET A 97 6.95 3.04 -0.02
CA MET A 97 5.93 2.55 0.89
C MET A 97 4.54 2.97 0.40
N THR A 98 3.55 2.10 0.58
CA THR A 98 2.17 2.45 0.23
C THR A 98 1.51 3.22 1.36
N GLY A 99 1.96 3.01 2.61
CA GLY A 99 1.47 3.66 3.82
C GLY A 99 0.05 3.23 4.22
N THR A 100 -0.50 2.20 3.56
CA THR A 100 -1.91 1.81 3.66
C THR A 100 -2.23 1.22 5.03
N GLY A 101 -1.40 0.28 5.49
CA GLY A 101 -1.52 -0.34 6.80
C GLY A 101 -1.33 0.67 7.93
N LEU A 102 -0.27 1.48 7.86
CA LEU A 102 0.00 2.52 8.85
C LEU A 102 -1.14 3.53 8.96
N GLY A 103 -1.63 4.04 7.82
CA GLY A 103 -2.77 4.96 7.79
C GLY A 103 -4.03 4.33 8.39
N ALA A 104 -4.32 3.08 8.03
CA ALA A 104 -5.51 2.36 8.51
C ALA A 104 -5.48 2.14 10.03
N LEU A 105 -4.31 1.81 10.58
CA LEU A 105 -4.11 1.60 12.01
C LEU A 105 -4.25 2.91 12.80
N LEU A 106 -3.71 4.01 12.28
CA LEU A 106 -3.71 5.30 12.98
C LEU A 106 -5.06 6.05 12.89
N PHE A 107 -5.69 6.06 11.72
CA PHE A 107 -6.85 6.93 11.44
C PHE A 107 -8.15 6.18 11.18
N GLY A 108 -8.06 4.87 10.96
CA GLY A 108 -9.15 4.00 10.59
C GLY A 108 -9.40 3.95 9.07
N PRO A 109 -9.93 2.83 8.55
CA PRO A 109 -10.04 2.59 7.11
C PRO A 109 -10.98 3.58 6.39
N SER A 110 -12.04 4.04 7.05
CA SER A 110 -12.98 5.00 6.46
C SER A 110 -12.33 6.36 6.20
N ALA A 111 -11.54 6.89 7.14
CA ALA A 111 -10.84 8.17 6.94
C ALA A 111 -9.74 8.04 5.88
N VAL A 112 -9.05 6.91 5.87
CA VAL A 112 -7.99 6.60 4.90
C VAL A 112 -8.52 6.49 3.47
N SER A 113 -9.78 6.08 3.25
CA SER A 113 -10.35 6.08 1.90
C SER A 113 -10.31 7.45 1.22
N ILE A 114 -10.64 8.52 1.96
CA ILE A 114 -10.59 9.90 1.47
C ILE A 114 -9.15 10.42 1.44
N LEU A 115 -8.39 10.23 2.53
CA LEU A 115 -7.00 10.69 2.59
C LEU A 115 -6.15 10.02 1.50
N GLY A 116 -6.32 8.73 1.29
CA GLY A 116 -5.64 7.94 0.27
C GLY A 116 -5.99 8.41 -1.14
N MET A 117 -7.26 8.71 -1.42
CA MET A 117 -7.63 9.32 -2.72
C MET A 117 -6.92 10.66 -2.95
N ILE A 118 -6.83 11.52 -1.92
CA ILE A 118 -6.12 12.80 -2.01
C ILE A 118 -4.61 12.58 -2.23
N VAL A 119 -4.01 11.64 -1.51
CA VAL A 119 -2.60 11.24 -1.67
C VAL A 119 -2.34 10.74 -3.09
N LEU A 120 -3.22 9.90 -3.63
CA LEU A 120 -3.13 9.38 -5.00
C LEU A 120 -3.23 10.49 -6.05
N ILE A 121 -4.08 11.50 -5.83
CA ILE A 121 -4.14 12.68 -6.71
C ILE A 121 -2.80 13.43 -6.70
N PHE A 122 -2.21 13.65 -5.52
CA PHE A 122 -0.91 14.29 -5.43
C PHE A 122 0.21 13.46 -6.03
N GLN A 123 0.18 12.13 -5.88
CA GLN A 123 1.14 11.23 -6.52
C GLN A 123 1.03 11.29 -8.05
N ALA A 124 -0.20 11.30 -8.59
CA ALA A 124 -0.42 11.40 -10.03
C ALA A 124 0.06 12.74 -10.60
N ILE A 125 -0.20 13.86 -9.91
CA ILE A 125 0.10 15.21 -10.41
C ILE A 125 1.57 15.62 -10.14
N LEU A 126 2.07 15.38 -8.93
CA LEU A 126 3.38 15.91 -8.48
C LEU A 126 4.52 14.93 -8.72
N LEU A 127 4.26 13.62 -8.63
CA LEU A 127 5.29 12.58 -8.75
C LEU A 127 5.20 11.81 -10.08
N ALA A 128 4.25 12.18 -10.94
CA ALA A 128 3.93 11.44 -12.17
C ALA A 128 3.78 9.92 -11.91
N HIS A 129 3.20 9.58 -10.76
CA HIS A 129 3.09 8.21 -10.29
C HIS A 129 1.62 7.79 -10.20
N GLY A 130 1.24 6.81 -11.02
CA GLY A 130 -0.16 6.41 -11.22
C GLY A 130 -0.83 7.13 -12.38
N GLY A 131 -2.12 7.44 -12.24
CA GLY A 131 -2.90 8.10 -13.27
C GLY A 131 -4.19 8.72 -12.72
N LEU A 132 -4.67 9.76 -13.39
CA LEU A 132 -5.95 10.42 -13.17
C LEU A 132 -7.10 9.57 -13.72
N THR A 133 -6.95 8.94 -14.88
CA THR A 133 -8.00 8.04 -15.40
C THR A 133 -8.08 6.75 -14.59
N THR A 134 -6.93 6.24 -14.13
CA THR A 134 -6.81 5.04 -13.30
C THR A 134 -6.98 5.32 -11.81
N LEU A 135 -7.28 6.56 -11.42
CA LEU A 135 -7.43 6.98 -10.03
C LEU A 135 -8.45 6.13 -9.28
N GLY A 136 -9.57 5.78 -9.92
CA GLY A 136 -10.61 4.94 -9.33
C GLY A 136 -10.09 3.54 -8.98
N ALA A 137 -9.35 2.91 -9.89
CA ALA A 137 -8.77 1.57 -9.67
C ALA A 137 -7.71 1.59 -8.57
N ASN A 138 -6.81 2.57 -8.60
CA ASN A 138 -5.78 2.76 -7.58
C ASN A 138 -6.40 3.11 -6.19
N THR A 139 -7.46 3.91 -6.17
CA THR A 139 -8.19 4.22 -4.93
C THR A 139 -8.83 2.97 -4.35
N PHE A 140 -9.43 2.12 -5.20
CA PHE A 140 -10.02 0.87 -4.74
C PHE A 140 -8.98 -0.05 -4.10
N SER A 141 -7.84 -0.27 -4.76
CA SER A 141 -6.82 -1.16 -4.21
C SER A 141 -6.17 -0.53 -2.96
N MET A 142 -5.62 0.68 -3.07
CA MET A 142 -4.72 1.23 -2.05
C MET A 142 -5.41 2.02 -0.94
N ALA A 143 -6.54 2.68 -1.22
CA ALA A 143 -7.22 3.51 -0.22
C ALA A 143 -8.41 2.77 0.43
N ILE A 144 -8.89 1.69 -0.18
CA ILE A 144 -10.05 0.92 0.31
C ILE A 144 -9.63 -0.52 0.65
N ALA A 145 -9.32 -1.35 -0.32
CA ALA A 145 -9.05 -2.78 -0.13
C ALA A 145 -7.92 -3.04 0.88
N GLY A 146 -6.74 -2.45 0.67
CA GLY A 146 -5.60 -2.56 1.58
C GLY A 146 -5.92 -2.12 3.00
N PRO A 147 -6.34 -0.85 3.23
CA PRO A 147 -6.66 -0.33 4.56
C PRO A 147 -7.73 -1.12 5.30
N PHE A 148 -8.79 -1.57 4.63
CA PHE A 148 -9.85 -2.37 5.25
C PHE A 148 -9.32 -3.76 5.65
N VAL A 149 -8.50 -4.40 4.82
CA VAL A 149 -7.89 -5.69 5.16
C VAL A 149 -6.88 -5.53 6.30
N SER A 150 -5.98 -4.54 6.25
CA SER A 150 -5.05 -4.26 7.35
C SER A 150 -5.77 -4.08 8.67
N PHE A 151 -6.82 -3.24 8.69
CA PHE A 151 -7.57 -2.97 9.90
C PHE A 151 -8.35 -4.20 10.40
N GLY A 152 -8.91 -4.99 9.48
CA GLY A 152 -9.59 -6.25 9.79
C GLY A 152 -8.65 -7.27 10.40
N ILE A 153 -7.47 -7.48 9.81
CA ILE A 153 -6.42 -8.36 10.32
C ILE A 153 -5.95 -7.88 11.69
N TYR A 154 -5.71 -6.59 11.87
CA TYR A 154 -5.32 -6.03 13.17
C TYR A 154 -6.36 -6.31 14.25
N LYS A 155 -7.65 -6.08 13.96
CA LYS A 155 -8.74 -6.39 14.89
C LYS A 155 -8.84 -7.88 15.21
N LEU A 156 -8.73 -8.73 14.20
CA LEU A 156 -8.79 -10.18 14.36
C LEU A 156 -7.66 -10.67 15.26
N LEU A 157 -6.42 -10.25 14.99
CA LEU A 157 -5.25 -10.64 15.79
C LEU A 157 -5.33 -10.10 17.22
N LYS A 158 -5.89 -8.90 17.42
CA LYS A 158 -6.18 -8.35 18.74
C LYS A 158 -7.21 -9.19 19.50
N MET A 159 -8.28 -9.64 18.84
CA MET A 159 -9.28 -10.54 19.44
C MET A 159 -8.68 -11.89 19.83
N LEU A 160 -7.72 -12.39 19.04
CA LEU A 160 -6.96 -13.61 19.32
C LEU A 160 -5.84 -13.43 20.36
N LYS A 161 -5.71 -12.23 20.96
CA LYS A 161 -4.69 -11.88 21.96
C LYS A 161 -3.26 -12.10 21.48
N VAL A 162 -3.02 -11.95 20.18
CA VAL A 162 -1.66 -11.97 19.61
C VAL A 162 -0.92 -10.72 20.06
N ASN A 163 0.41 -10.81 20.18
CA ASN A 163 1.26 -9.67 20.53
C ASN A 163 0.96 -8.48 19.59
N LYS A 164 0.82 -7.28 20.18
CA LYS A 164 0.51 -6.03 19.47
C LYS A 164 1.46 -5.74 18.31
N LEU A 165 2.77 -5.89 18.51
CA LEU A 165 3.77 -5.60 17.46
C LEU A 165 3.66 -6.59 16.30
N VAL A 166 3.44 -7.87 16.62
CA VAL A 166 3.18 -8.90 15.60
C VAL A 166 1.88 -8.62 14.86
N SER A 167 0.86 -8.13 15.58
CA SER A 167 -0.43 -7.77 14.97
C SER A 167 -0.30 -6.61 14.00
N ILE A 168 0.50 -5.59 14.33
CA ILE A 168 0.79 -4.45 13.46
C ILE A 168 1.59 -4.90 12.23
N PHE A 169 2.65 -5.69 12.43
CA PHE A 169 3.47 -6.25 11.35
C PHE A 169 2.62 -7.02 10.35
N LEU A 170 1.82 -7.99 10.83
CA LEU A 170 0.98 -8.82 9.97
C LEU A 170 -0.14 -8.02 9.31
N ALA A 171 -0.73 -7.05 9.99
CA ALA A 171 -1.76 -6.17 9.41
C ALA A 171 -1.22 -5.36 8.24
N ALA A 172 -0.03 -4.77 8.37
CA ALA A 172 0.60 -4.00 7.30
C ALA A 172 1.03 -4.93 6.15
N MET A 173 1.78 -6.00 6.44
CA MET A 173 2.24 -6.95 5.43
C MET A 173 1.09 -7.56 4.61
N ILE A 174 0.03 -8.04 5.28
CA ILE A 174 -1.10 -8.69 4.60
C ILE A 174 -1.93 -7.65 3.84
N GLY A 175 -2.07 -6.43 4.35
CA GLY A 175 -2.79 -5.37 3.64
C GLY A 175 -2.11 -4.92 2.35
N ASP A 176 -0.79 -4.78 2.37
CA ASP A 176 -0.04 -4.47 1.15
C ASP A 176 -0.13 -5.63 0.15
N LEU A 177 0.08 -6.87 0.61
CA LEU A 177 -0.14 -8.07 -0.20
C LEU A 177 -1.53 -8.09 -0.85
N PHE A 178 -2.57 -7.76 -0.08
CA PHE A 178 -3.92 -7.70 -0.61
C PHE A 178 -4.11 -6.60 -1.64
N THR A 179 -3.46 -5.46 -1.46
CA THR A 179 -3.49 -4.38 -2.44
C THR A 179 -2.85 -4.81 -3.77
N TYR A 180 -1.72 -5.53 -3.72
CA TYR A 180 -1.12 -6.11 -4.93
C TYR A 180 -2.03 -7.14 -5.59
N CYS A 181 -2.69 -7.99 -4.80
CA CYS A 181 -3.67 -8.94 -5.32
C CYS A 181 -4.85 -8.25 -6.00
N ALA A 182 -5.39 -7.19 -5.39
CA ALA A 182 -6.47 -6.39 -5.97
C ALA A 182 -6.04 -5.77 -7.31
N THR A 183 -4.86 -5.16 -7.37
CA THR A 183 -4.30 -4.59 -8.61
C THR A 183 -4.07 -5.67 -9.68
N ALA A 184 -3.55 -6.84 -9.32
CA ALA A 184 -3.36 -7.94 -10.26
C ALA A 184 -4.70 -8.43 -10.85
N ILE A 185 -5.75 -8.52 -10.04
CA ILE A 185 -7.10 -8.87 -10.49
C ILE A 185 -7.68 -7.77 -11.40
N GLN A 186 -7.50 -6.50 -11.05
CA GLN A 186 -7.92 -5.36 -11.87
C GLN A 186 -7.33 -5.44 -13.29
N LEU A 187 -6.02 -5.71 -13.38
CA LEU A 187 -5.32 -5.87 -14.65
C LEU A 187 -5.75 -7.14 -15.39
N ALA A 188 -5.97 -8.25 -14.68
CA ALA A 188 -6.41 -9.50 -15.28
C ALA A 188 -7.82 -9.42 -15.89
N LEU A 189 -8.71 -8.64 -15.26
CA LEU A 189 -10.04 -8.35 -15.80
C LEU A 189 -9.96 -7.49 -17.07
N ALA A 190 -9.09 -6.47 -17.07
CA ALA A 190 -8.88 -5.62 -18.24
C ALA A 190 -8.19 -6.34 -19.41
N TYR A 191 -7.29 -7.30 -19.10
CA TYR A 191 -6.46 -8.01 -20.06
C TYR A 191 -6.53 -9.53 -19.87
N PRO A 192 -7.66 -10.18 -20.22
CA PRO A 192 -7.80 -11.62 -20.14
C PRO A 192 -6.92 -12.32 -21.20
N SER A 193 -6.28 -13.42 -20.80
CA SER A 193 -5.43 -14.23 -21.68
C SER A 193 -6.26 -15.05 -22.67
N GLU A 194 -5.80 -15.19 -23.91
CA GLU A 194 -6.48 -16.00 -24.94
C GLU A 194 -6.58 -17.48 -24.55
N ALA A 195 -5.55 -18.03 -23.91
CA ALA A 195 -5.44 -19.46 -23.60
C ALA A 195 -6.02 -19.85 -22.23
N GLY A 196 -6.48 -18.89 -21.40
CA GLY A 196 -6.91 -19.19 -20.03
C GLY A 196 -7.68 -18.08 -19.32
N GLY A 197 -8.16 -17.08 -20.05
CA GLY A 197 -9.01 -16.00 -19.57
C GLY A 197 -8.40 -15.20 -18.43
N VAL A 198 -9.30 -14.70 -17.57
CA VAL A 198 -8.95 -13.86 -16.41
C VAL A 198 -8.10 -14.61 -15.39
N PHE A 199 -8.35 -15.90 -15.18
CA PHE A 199 -7.61 -16.69 -14.18
C PHE A 199 -6.12 -16.81 -14.56
N ALA A 200 -5.82 -17.16 -15.81
CA ALA A 200 -4.44 -17.25 -16.28
C ALA A 200 -3.73 -15.88 -16.24
N SER A 201 -4.43 -14.80 -16.60
CA SER A 201 -3.88 -13.44 -16.47
C SER A 201 -3.60 -13.06 -15.02
N THR A 202 -4.48 -13.43 -14.07
CA THR A 202 -4.29 -13.16 -12.64
C THR A 202 -3.03 -13.83 -12.12
N VAL A 203 -2.84 -15.11 -12.42
CA VAL A 203 -1.63 -15.85 -12.02
C VAL A 203 -0.38 -15.22 -12.64
N LYS A 204 -0.46 -14.78 -13.90
CA LYS A 204 0.66 -14.11 -14.57
C LYS A 204 1.02 -12.77 -13.91
N PHE A 205 0.04 -11.90 -13.66
CA PHE A 205 0.29 -10.60 -13.01
C PHE A 205 0.80 -10.78 -11.56
N LEU A 206 0.21 -11.70 -10.80
CA LEU A 206 0.71 -12.04 -9.45
C LEU A 206 2.16 -12.56 -9.50
N GLY A 207 2.47 -13.44 -10.46
CA GLY A 207 3.83 -13.97 -10.63
C GLY A 207 4.85 -12.90 -11.01
N VAL A 208 4.46 -11.92 -11.84
CA VAL A 208 5.32 -10.79 -12.23
C VAL A 208 5.53 -9.81 -11.07
N PHE A 209 4.51 -9.58 -10.24
CA PHE A 209 4.61 -8.67 -9.10
C PHE A 209 5.29 -9.30 -7.88
N ALA A 210 5.16 -10.61 -7.67
CA ALA A 210 5.66 -11.29 -6.46
C ALA A 210 7.14 -10.99 -6.11
N PRO A 211 8.12 -10.98 -7.05
CA PRO A 211 9.53 -10.74 -6.71
C PRO A 211 9.82 -9.35 -6.14
N THR A 212 9.02 -8.35 -6.47
CA THR A 212 9.20 -6.97 -5.96
C THR A 212 8.30 -6.71 -4.77
N GLN A 213 7.06 -7.18 -4.83
CA GLN A 213 6.03 -6.82 -3.87
C GLN A 213 6.05 -7.64 -2.59
N LEU A 214 6.48 -8.90 -2.64
CA LEU A 214 6.58 -9.73 -1.44
C LEU A 214 7.71 -9.24 -0.50
N PRO A 215 8.93 -8.92 -0.99
CA PRO A 215 9.94 -8.27 -0.15
C PRO A 215 9.49 -6.91 0.37
N LEU A 216 8.81 -6.11 -0.47
CA LEU A 216 8.32 -4.78 -0.08
C LEU A 216 7.30 -4.86 1.05
N ALA A 217 6.32 -5.77 0.97
CA ALA A 217 5.31 -5.97 2.03
C ALA A 217 5.94 -6.36 3.37
N ILE A 218 7.01 -7.16 3.36
CA ILE A 218 7.73 -7.52 4.59
C ILE A 218 8.43 -6.28 5.17
N ILE A 219 9.14 -5.51 4.32
CA ILE A 219 9.83 -4.29 4.75
C ILE A 219 8.83 -3.26 5.28
N GLU A 220 7.70 -3.07 4.60
CA GLU A 220 6.65 -2.15 5.01
C GLU A 220 5.98 -2.59 6.33
N GLY A 221 5.81 -3.90 6.56
CA GLY A 221 5.39 -4.45 7.84
C GLY A 221 6.37 -4.11 8.98
N ILE A 222 7.67 -4.29 8.75
CA ILE A 222 8.72 -3.96 9.73
C ILE A 222 8.70 -2.45 10.00
N LEU A 223 8.71 -1.63 8.96
CA LEU A 223 8.73 -0.17 9.08
C LEU A 223 7.50 0.36 9.78
N THR A 224 6.30 -0.15 9.45
CA THR A 224 5.07 0.23 10.14
C THR A 224 5.17 -0.07 11.63
N THR A 225 5.71 -1.24 11.98
CA THR A 225 5.90 -1.63 13.39
C THR A 225 6.89 -0.69 14.10
N VAL A 226 8.02 -0.38 13.47
CA VAL A 226 9.02 0.56 14.01
C VAL A 226 8.42 1.95 14.17
N ILE A 227 7.68 2.45 13.18
CA ILE A 227 7.03 3.76 13.24
C ILE A 227 6.06 3.82 14.41
N ILE A 228 5.22 2.80 14.62
CA ILE A 228 4.30 2.77 15.77
C ILE A 228 5.07 2.77 17.10
N ILE A 229 6.15 2.00 17.23
CA ILE A 229 7.00 2.01 18.43
C ILE A 229 7.59 3.42 18.68
N THR A 230 8.10 4.07 17.63
CA THR A 230 8.66 5.42 17.71
C THR A 230 7.60 6.44 18.10
N LEU A 231 6.40 6.37 17.50
CA LEU A 231 5.30 7.26 17.85
C LEU A 231 4.84 7.06 19.30
N GLU A 232 4.82 5.83 19.79
CA GLU A 232 4.49 5.54 21.19
C GLU A 232 5.54 6.05 22.16
N THR A 233 6.81 6.07 21.75
CA THR A 233 7.90 6.56 22.59
C THR A 233 7.97 8.08 22.62
N TYR A 234 7.79 8.74 21.47
CA TYR A 234 8.11 10.17 21.32
C TYR A 234 6.91 11.08 21.05
N ALA A 235 5.78 10.55 20.58
CA ALA A 235 4.60 11.32 20.18
C ALA A 235 3.31 10.80 20.84
N LEU A 236 3.44 10.32 22.09
CA LEU A 236 2.34 9.76 22.86
C LEU A 236 1.18 10.76 23.11
N PRO A 237 1.43 12.06 23.36
CA PRO A 237 0.36 13.07 23.43
C PRO A 237 -0.46 13.17 22.13
N GLU A 238 0.21 13.15 20.98
CA GLU A 238 -0.41 13.22 19.66
C GLU A 238 -1.19 11.93 19.34
N LEU A 239 -0.64 10.76 19.67
CA LEU A 239 -1.34 9.48 19.55
C LEU A 239 -2.61 9.42 20.40
N LYS A 240 -2.59 10.02 21.60
CA LYS A 240 -3.78 10.17 22.44
C LYS A 240 -4.81 11.11 21.81
N ALA A 241 -4.36 12.20 21.21
CA ALA A 241 -5.24 13.17 20.54
C ALA A 241 -6.02 12.56 19.36
N ILE A 242 -5.42 11.59 18.65
CA ILE A 242 -6.08 10.86 17.55
C ILE A 242 -6.87 9.62 18.01
N GLY A 243 -6.88 9.34 19.32
CA GLY A 243 -7.65 8.23 19.91
C GLY A 243 -6.99 6.85 19.80
N PHE A 244 -5.74 6.77 19.30
CA PHE A 244 -5.02 5.51 19.15
C PHE A 244 -4.67 4.87 20.52
N SER A 245 -4.45 5.68 21.55
CA SER A 245 -3.99 5.22 22.88
C SER A 245 -5.06 5.31 23.99
N LYS A 246 -6.35 5.48 23.65
CA LYS A 246 -7.44 5.33 24.64
C LYS A 246 -7.66 3.87 25.07
N GLU A 247 -7.06 2.91 24.37
CA GLU A 247 -7.21 1.47 24.62
C GLU A 247 -6.04 0.85 25.41
N VAL A 248 -5.21 1.68 26.06
CA VAL A 248 -4.12 1.25 26.96
C VAL A 248 -4.48 1.60 28.39
N GLN A 249 -5.53 0.95 28.90
CA GLN A 249 -5.70 0.57 30.30
C GLN A 249 -6.33 -0.82 30.34
#